data_AF-A0A517TSQ4-F1
#
_entry.id   AF-A0A517TSQ4-F1
#
_cell.length_a   1.000
_cell.length_b   1.000
_cell.length_c   1.000
_cell.angle_alpha   90.00
_cell.angle_beta   90.00
_cell.angle_gamma   90.00
#
_symmetry.space_group_name_H-M   'P 1'
#
loop_
_entity.id
_entity.type
_entity.pdbx_description
1 polymer ?
#
loop_
_entity_poly.entity_id
_entity_poly.type
_entity_poly.pdbx_seq_one_letter_code
_entity_poly.pdbx_strand_id
1 'polypeptide(L)'
;MFSNLLRKRSKPAKSLKALPLRFRMEMLETRQMMAGDVAASVLNGNLYISEALGQTGLDNGVRVFQVSPGVVRVMGAENNGDGSVSRVNGQQSQDFMITGDLNVNLGAGHDRLHLGFDGGASAPNFNNVNINMAAPELVIAQKTQVAKGGLGGVGGVFNAPDNDQVFGWGFNARGAVSVNTGVGNDWVFISNSNIGDGLGADNLTINTGAGADTASIKGTTLLGNLRIQTYANVNENDADTVWMDSALDSSFNVRPTYVTGDVSVYTGAGNDFLMLGDSTDPYFTGLGFMTNGYFQGYLGAGDDVVDVSAAKFGNGPAHWSNLLLYTGAGADGVTVDFDSSLIAIGDPMPEINGSLIIQTYDSLAETDADKVTIPIGQIGFATYIWLGGGDDQFSLTAGNWGSYVIVDAGAGNDTGFAAGFLYETAEIRMGEGNDNMTLAHLRAKKLTLDGGNGVDRLTRTSPSAVDQLFQSGWEYINGRPTWLDDLVFDSNIAVMARR
;
A
#
# COMPACT_ATOMS: atom_id res chain seq x y z
N MET A 1 48.52 -4.44 39.43
CA MET A 1 47.99 -4.06 40.76
C MET A 1 46.56 -4.58 40.84
N PHE A 2 46.27 -5.34 41.89
CA PHE A 2 45.01 -6.01 42.16
C PHE A 2 43.88 -5.03 42.48
N SER A 3 42.64 -5.35 42.08
CA SER A 3 41.44 -4.94 42.79
C SER A 3 40.37 -6.04 42.67
N ASN A 4 40.17 -6.75 43.78
CA ASN A 4 39.11 -7.71 44.03
C ASN A 4 37.79 -7.00 44.41
N LEU A 5 36.72 -7.80 44.50
CA LEU A 5 35.42 -7.58 45.19
C LEU A 5 34.27 -7.17 44.24
N LEU A 6 33.07 -7.77 44.23
CA LEU A 6 32.34 -8.53 45.25
C LEU A 6 31.30 -9.44 44.55
N ARG A 7 31.51 -10.75 44.53
CA ARG A 7 30.53 -11.72 44.02
C ARG A 7 29.55 -12.08 45.15
N LYS A 8 28.35 -11.50 45.13
CA LYS A 8 27.24 -11.83 46.04
C LYS A 8 26.83 -13.29 45.80
N ARG A 9 27.20 -14.19 46.73
CA ARG A 9 26.67 -15.57 46.78
C ARG A 9 25.18 -15.50 47.13
N SER A 10 24.33 -15.80 46.16
CA SER A 10 22.90 -16.05 46.39
C SER A 10 22.74 -17.34 47.20
N LYS A 11 21.86 -17.30 48.19
CA LYS A 11 21.50 -18.47 49.01
C LYS A 11 20.74 -19.48 48.13
N PRO A 12 21.00 -20.79 48.26
CA PRO A 12 20.25 -21.81 47.53
C PRO A 12 18.77 -21.76 47.94
N ALA A 13 17.90 -21.52 46.96
CA ALA A 13 16.46 -21.58 47.17
C ALA A 13 16.06 -23.00 47.60
N LYS A 14 15.27 -23.10 48.69
CA LYS A 14 14.72 -24.37 49.15
C LYS A 14 13.87 -24.97 48.03
N SER A 15 14.27 -26.15 47.55
CA SER A 15 13.48 -26.99 46.65
C SER A 15 12.13 -27.26 47.28
N LEU A 16 11.09 -26.59 46.77
CA LEU A 16 9.71 -26.89 47.09
C LEU A 16 9.41 -28.27 46.48
N LYS A 17 9.00 -29.22 47.32
CA LYS A 17 8.51 -30.53 46.88
C LYS A 17 7.37 -30.30 45.89
N ALA A 18 7.63 -30.53 44.61
CA ALA A 18 6.61 -30.50 43.57
C ALA A 18 5.50 -31.50 43.96
N LEU A 19 4.31 -30.98 44.21
CA LEU A 19 3.12 -31.80 44.34
C LEU A 19 2.92 -32.53 43.00
N PRO A 20 2.52 -33.82 43.01
CA PRO A 20 2.32 -34.56 41.77
C PRO A 20 1.33 -33.83 40.88
N LEU A 21 1.79 -33.42 39.69
CA LEU A 21 0.93 -32.91 38.62
C LEU A 21 -0.10 -33.98 38.30
N ARG A 22 -1.34 -33.79 38.78
CA ARG A 22 -2.49 -34.56 38.30
C ARG A 22 -2.72 -34.12 36.86
N PHE A 23 -2.30 -34.94 35.90
CA PHE A 23 -2.77 -34.86 34.53
C PHE A 23 -4.29 -35.04 34.54
N ARG A 24 -5.02 -33.92 34.50
CA ARG A 24 -6.42 -33.94 34.11
C ARG A 24 -6.41 -34.08 32.61
N MET A 25 -6.85 -35.22 32.09
CA MET A 25 -7.22 -35.31 30.68
C MET A 25 -8.47 -34.44 30.53
N GLU A 26 -8.28 -33.20 30.12
CA GLU A 26 -9.37 -32.41 29.55
C GLU A 26 -9.93 -33.23 28.37
N MET A 27 -11.23 -33.52 28.43
CA MET A 27 -11.89 -34.32 27.40
C MET A 27 -11.72 -33.64 26.04
N LEU A 28 -11.08 -34.35 25.09
CA LEU A 28 -10.92 -33.98 23.69
C LEU A 28 -12.23 -33.70 22.95
N GLU A 29 -13.37 -33.96 23.57
CA GLU A 29 -14.72 -33.85 23.00
C GLU A 29 -15.19 -32.39 22.81
N THR A 30 -14.60 -31.41 23.53
CA THR A 30 -15.00 -29.99 23.38
C THR A 30 -14.43 -29.31 22.14
N ARG A 31 -13.33 -29.83 21.57
CA ARG A 31 -12.64 -29.14 20.45
C ARG A 31 -13.33 -29.31 19.10
N GLN A 32 -14.08 -30.40 18.89
CA GLN A 32 -14.89 -30.53 17.67
C GLN A 32 -16.16 -29.67 17.68
N MET A 33 -16.48 -28.97 18.78
CA MET A 33 -17.69 -28.16 18.90
C MET A 33 -17.47 -26.66 18.65
N MET A 34 -16.30 -26.24 18.16
CA MET A 34 -16.01 -24.80 17.96
C MET A 34 -16.09 -24.32 16.50
N ALA A 35 -15.98 -25.21 15.51
CA ALA A 35 -16.25 -24.81 14.12
C ALA A 35 -17.75 -24.61 13.91
N GLY A 36 -18.12 -23.42 13.43
CA GLY A 36 -19.47 -23.15 12.92
C GLY A 36 -19.73 -23.97 11.65
N ASP A 37 -20.98 -24.34 11.43
CA ASP A 37 -21.51 -24.88 10.18
C ASP A 37 -22.06 -23.74 9.32
N VAL A 38 -22.02 -23.93 8.01
CA VAL A 38 -22.55 -22.99 7.03
C VAL A 38 -23.77 -23.55 6.32
N ALA A 39 -24.72 -22.66 6.02
CA ALA A 39 -25.82 -22.91 5.11
C ALA A 39 -25.43 -22.43 3.71
N ALA A 40 -25.66 -23.28 2.70
CA ALA A 40 -25.43 -22.92 1.30
C ALA A 40 -26.66 -23.24 0.45
N SER A 41 -27.09 -22.31 -0.41
CA SER A 41 -28.28 -22.48 -1.25
C SER A 41 -28.16 -21.74 -2.59
N VAL A 42 -28.91 -22.20 -3.58
CA VAL A 42 -29.03 -21.50 -4.88
C VAL A 42 -30.44 -20.97 -5.07
N LEU A 43 -30.53 -19.68 -5.37
CA LEU A 43 -31.79 -19.00 -5.70
C LEU A 43 -31.61 -18.17 -6.97
N ASN A 44 -32.44 -18.43 -7.98
CA ASN A 44 -32.37 -17.76 -9.29
C ASN A 44 -30.98 -17.84 -9.96
N GLY A 45 -30.24 -18.93 -9.73
CA GLY A 45 -28.90 -19.13 -10.28
C GLY A 45 -27.76 -18.49 -9.47
N ASN A 46 -28.08 -17.72 -8.44
CA ASN A 46 -27.11 -17.12 -7.52
C ASN A 46 -26.83 -18.07 -6.33
N LEU A 47 -25.56 -18.24 -5.97
CA LEU A 47 -25.13 -19.00 -4.79
C LEU A 47 -25.07 -18.09 -3.58
N TYR A 48 -25.71 -18.51 -2.49
CA TYR A 48 -25.68 -17.86 -1.19
C TYR A 48 -25.04 -18.80 -0.18
N ILE A 49 -24.03 -18.30 0.54
CA ILE A 49 -23.36 -18.98 1.65
C ILE A 49 -23.52 -18.08 2.87
N SER A 50 -24.06 -18.61 3.96
CA SER A 50 -24.16 -17.90 5.23
C SER A 50 -23.88 -18.83 6.40
N GLU A 51 -23.74 -18.28 7.60
CA GLU A 51 -23.77 -19.09 8.82
C GLU A 51 -25.05 -19.95 8.89
N ALA A 52 -24.93 -21.15 9.45
CA ALA A 52 -26.09 -21.99 9.71
C ALA A 52 -26.96 -21.39 10.82
N LEU A 53 -28.26 -21.72 10.79
CA LEU A 53 -29.21 -21.22 11.79
C LEU A 53 -28.77 -21.59 13.21
N GLY A 54 -28.62 -20.58 14.07
CA GLY A 54 -28.21 -20.75 15.46
C GLY A 54 -26.70 -20.85 15.67
N GLN A 55 -25.91 -20.62 14.63
CA GLN A 55 -24.45 -20.68 14.66
C GLN A 55 -23.80 -19.30 14.42
N THR A 56 -24.56 -18.23 14.64
CA THR A 56 -24.10 -16.85 14.42
C THR A 56 -22.94 -16.47 15.34
N GLY A 57 -21.88 -15.93 14.75
CA GLY A 57 -20.68 -15.46 15.44
C GLY A 57 -19.69 -16.57 15.77
N LEU A 58 -19.81 -17.73 15.13
CA LEU A 58 -18.85 -18.82 15.29
C LEU A 58 -17.85 -18.80 14.16
N ASP A 59 -16.64 -19.27 14.44
CA ASP A 59 -15.59 -19.44 13.43
C ASP A 59 -16.04 -20.41 12.31
N ASN A 60 -16.26 -19.91 11.08
CA ASN A 60 -16.53 -20.71 9.88
C ASN A 60 -15.40 -20.72 8.84
N GLY A 61 -15.06 -21.90 8.32
CA GLY A 61 -14.14 -22.07 7.18
C GLY A 61 -14.84 -22.67 5.97
N VAL A 62 -14.72 -22.05 4.79
CA VAL A 62 -15.30 -22.56 3.53
C VAL A 62 -14.35 -22.44 2.35
N ARG A 63 -14.39 -23.46 1.48
CA ARG A 63 -13.75 -23.52 0.17
C ARG A 63 -14.81 -23.55 -0.92
N VAL A 64 -14.64 -22.72 -1.94
CA VAL A 64 -15.56 -22.58 -3.08
C VAL A 64 -14.77 -22.73 -4.37
N PHE A 65 -14.99 -23.82 -5.11
CA PHE A 65 -14.27 -24.09 -6.34
C PHE A 65 -15.14 -24.82 -7.38
N GLN A 66 -14.77 -24.70 -8.65
CA GLN A 66 -15.53 -25.30 -9.73
C GLN A 66 -15.08 -26.75 -10.01
N VAL A 67 -16.03 -27.69 -9.96
CA VAL A 67 -15.77 -29.11 -10.26
C VAL A 67 -16.04 -29.47 -11.72
N SER A 68 -16.96 -28.75 -12.36
CA SER A 68 -17.24 -28.83 -13.80
C SER A 68 -17.90 -27.54 -14.29
N PRO A 69 -17.96 -27.26 -15.61
CA PRO A 69 -18.66 -26.09 -16.17
C PRO A 69 -20.06 -25.87 -15.56
N GLY A 70 -20.25 -24.74 -14.86
CA GLY A 70 -21.51 -24.38 -14.19
C GLY A 70 -21.81 -25.09 -12.87
N VAL A 71 -20.94 -26.00 -12.39
CA VAL A 71 -21.11 -26.70 -11.11
C VAL A 71 -19.98 -26.32 -10.15
N VAL A 72 -20.34 -25.64 -9.07
CA VAL A 72 -19.45 -25.22 -7.99
C VAL A 72 -19.66 -26.10 -6.76
N ARG A 73 -18.55 -26.55 -6.17
CA ARG A 73 -18.53 -27.21 -4.88
C ARG A 73 -18.27 -26.18 -3.79
N VAL A 74 -19.10 -26.21 -2.76
CA VAL A 74 -18.81 -25.57 -1.47
C VAL A 74 -18.40 -26.68 -0.52
N MET A 75 -17.24 -26.54 0.09
CA MET A 75 -16.64 -27.52 0.99
C MET A 75 -16.24 -26.86 2.30
N GLY A 76 -16.42 -27.54 3.41
CA GLY A 76 -15.89 -27.10 4.69
C GLY A 76 -14.37 -26.97 4.67
N ALA A 77 -13.83 -25.93 5.29
CA ALA A 77 -12.41 -25.70 5.45
C ALA A 77 -12.04 -25.58 6.93
N GLU A 78 -10.74 -25.78 7.21
CA GLU A 78 -10.18 -25.50 8.53
C GLU A 78 -10.01 -23.99 8.72
N ASN A 79 -10.42 -23.51 9.88
CA ASN A 79 -10.42 -22.08 10.17
C ASN A 79 -9.12 -21.61 10.84
N ASN A 80 -8.75 -22.24 11.96
CA ASN A 80 -7.68 -21.76 12.84
C ASN A 80 -6.53 -22.77 13.05
N GLY A 81 -6.37 -23.72 12.13
CA GLY A 81 -5.35 -24.78 12.24
C GLY A 81 -5.55 -25.70 13.45
N ASP A 82 -6.72 -25.62 14.11
CA ASP A 82 -7.12 -26.47 15.24
C ASP A 82 -7.67 -27.83 14.79
N GLY A 83 -7.78 -28.04 13.47
CA GLY A 83 -8.30 -29.23 12.81
C GLY A 83 -9.83 -29.32 12.81
N SER A 84 -10.53 -28.29 13.29
CA SER A 84 -11.98 -28.20 13.17
C SER A 84 -12.34 -27.77 11.75
N VAL A 85 -13.36 -28.40 11.16
CA VAL A 85 -13.80 -28.15 9.78
C VAL A 85 -15.29 -27.89 9.80
N SER A 86 -15.71 -26.73 9.30
CA SER A 86 -17.13 -26.38 9.15
C SER A 86 -17.86 -27.38 8.26
N ARG A 87 -19.16 -27.59 8.46
CA ARG A 87 -19.98 -28.38 7.52
C ARG A 87 -20.83 -27.49 6.65
N VAL A 88 -21.06 -27.92 5.43
CA VAL A 88 -21.95 -27.27 4.47
C VAL A 88 -23.28 -28.02 4.46
N ASN A 89 -24.34 -27.38 4.97
CA ASN A 89 -25.67 -28.00 5.12
C ASN A 89 -25.62 -29.35 5.88
N GLY A 90 -24.75 -29.43 6.89
CA GLY A 90 -24.52 -30.63 7.71
C GLY A 90 -23.68 -31.73 7.02
N GLN A 91 -23.17 -31.49 5.81
CA GLN A 91 -22.28 -32.39 5.06
C GLN A 91 -20.87 -31.80 4.97
N GLN A 92 -19.85 -32.59 4.60
CA GLN A 92 -18.49 -32.05 4.39
C GLN A 92 -18.40 -31.12 3.17
N SER A 93 -19.21 -31.38 2.15
CA SER A 93 -19.28 -30.58 0.93
C SER A 93 -20.62 -30.77 0.23
N GLN A 94 -21.01 -29.79 -0.58
CA GLN A 94 -22.17 -29.90 -1.47
C GLN A 94 -21.89 -29.20 -2.81
N ASP A 95 -22.41 -29.80 -3.88
CA ASP A 95 -22.28 -29.28 -5.24
C ASP A 95 -23.55 -28.50 -5.63
N PHE A 96 -23.36 -27.39 -6.32
CA PHE A 96 -24.40 -26.45 -6.71
C PHE A 96 -24.26 -26.09 -8.18
N MET A 97 -25.37 -26.12 -8.92
CA MET A 97 -25.42 -25.60 -10.28
C MET A 97 -25.67 -24.10 -10.21
N ILE A 98 -24.75 -23.30 -10.75
CA ILE A 98 -24.78 -21.84 -10.65
C ILE A 98 -24.66 -21.20 -12.03
N THR A 99 -25.32 -20.05 -12.21
CA THR A 99 -25.26 -19.26 -13.45
C THR A 99 -25.16 -17.75 -13.16
N GLY A 100 -25.11 -17.36 -11.89
CA GLY A 100 -25.22 -15.98 -11.45
C GLY A 100 -24.12 -15.57 -10.47
N ASP A 101 -24.51 -14.86 -9.43
CA ASP A 101 -23.60 -14.25 -8.45
C ASP A 101 -23.15 -15.25 -7.37
N LEU A 102 -22.03 -14.95 -6.72
CA LEU A 102 -21.63 -15.52 -5.43
C LEU A 102 -21.89 -14.48 -4.34
N ASN A 103 -22.62 -14.87 -3.30
CA ASN A 103 -22.88 -14.05 -2.13
C ASN A 103 -22.49 -14.83 -0.87
N VAL A 104 -21.49 -14.33 -0.14
CA VAL A 104 -20.99 -14.93 1.11
C VAL A 104 -21.26 -13.96 2.25
N ASN A 105 -21.89 -14.45 3.31
CA ASN A 105 -22.16 -13.69 4.53
C ASN A 105 -21.91 -14.56 5.77
N LEU A 106 -20.66 -14.61 6.23
CA LEU A 106 -20.27 -15.47 7.35
C LEU A 106 -20.41 -14.80 8.72
N GLY A 107 -20.87 -13.55 8.78
CA GLY A 107 -21.12 -12.92 10.07
C GLY A 107 -19.82 -12.78 10.86
N ALA A 108 -19.91 -12.81 12.19
CA ALA A 108 -18.78 -12.56 13.09
C ALA A 108 -17.97 -13.82 13.34
N GLY A 109 -16.79 -13.67 13.96
CA GLY A 109 -15.92 -14.78 14.29
C GLY A 109 -14.73 -14.82 13.34
N HIS A 110 -13.74 -15.67 13.62
CA HIS A 110 -12.53 -15.72 12.79
C HIS A 110 -12.78 -16.52 11.52
N ASP A 111 -13.45 -15.96 10.52
CA ASP A 111 -13.92 -16.68 9.35
C ASP A 111 -12.86 -16.82 8.25
N ARG A 112 -12.97 -17.87 7.45
CA ARG A 112 -12.06 -18.13 6.33
C ARG A 112 -12.81 -18.53 5.08
N LEU A 113 -12.57 -17.79 4.00
CA LEU A 113 -13.07 -18.08 2.67
C LEU A 113 -11.92 -18.33 1.71
N HIS A 114 -11.90 -19.50 1.09
CA HIS A 114 -11.04 -19.84 -0.04
C HIS A 114 -11.88 -19.91 -1.31
N LEU A 115 -11.71 -18.96 -2.22
CA LEU A 115 -12.39 -18.90 -3.50
C LEU A 115 -11.41 -19.24 -4.62
N GLY A 116 -11.67 -20.33 -5.35
CA GLY A 116 -10.84 -20.72 -6.48
C GLY A 116 -9.96 -21.94 -6.20
N PHE A 117 -8.76 -21.97 -6.77
CA PHE A 117 -8.10 -23.24 -7.10
C PHE A 117 -7.47 -24.00 -5.91
N ASP A 118 -7.96 -25.23 -5.70
CA ASP A 118 -7.32 -26.34 -4.95
C ASP A 118 -6.81 -27.46 -5.91
N GLY A 119 -6.59 -27.15 -7.19
CA GLY A 119 -6.21 -28.15 -8.22
C GLY A 119 -7.37 -28.68 -9.08
N GLY A 120 -8.46 -27.93 -9.22
CA GLY A 120 -9.60 -28.26 -10.10
C GLY A 120 -9.25 -28.26 -11.59
N ALA A 121 -10.22 -28.48 -12.48
CA ALA A 121 -9.99 -28.46 -13.94
C ALA A 121 -10.25 -27.08 -14.58
N SER A 122 -10.92 -26.16 -13.87
CA SER A 122 -11.33 -24.85 -14.40
C SER A 122 -11.54 -23.82 -13.29
N ALA A 123 -11.23 -22.55 -13.58
CA ALA A 123 -11.52 -21.39 -12.75
C ALA A 123 -13.04 -21.21 -12.54
N PRO A 124 -13.55 -21.03 -11.30
CA PRO A 124 -14.96 -20.71 -11.08
C PRO A 124 -15.34 -19.38 -11.74
N ASN A 125 -16.52 -19.32 -12.35
CA ASN A 125 -17.04 -18.16 -13.07
C ASN A 125 -18.32 -17.65 -12.40
N PHE A 126 -18.36 -16.36 -12.06
CA PHE A 126 -19.51 -15.69 -11.46
C PHE A 126 -19.87 -14.43 -12.25
N ASN A 127 -21.12 -13.97 -12.11
CA ASN A 127 -21.50 -12.63 -12.57
C ASN A 127 -20.85 -11.59 -11.66
N ASN A 128 -21.27 -11.52 -10.39
CA ASN A 128 -20.63 -10.71 -9.34
C ASN A 128 -20.18 -11.59 -8.18
N VAL A 129 -19.25 -11.09 -7.37
CA VAL A 129 -18.82 -11.73 -6.11
C VAL A 129 -18.97 -10.73 -4.96
N ASN A 130 -19.82 -11.04 -3.99
CA ASN A 130 -20.06 -10.23 -2.81
C ASN A 130 -19.67 -11.05 -1.57
N ILE A 131 -18.67 -10.62 -0.83
CA ILE A 131 -18.15 -11.28 0.37
C ILE A 131 -18.28 -10.31 1.54
N ASN A 132 -18.95 -10.76 2.59
CA ASN A 132 -19.12 -10.03 3.84
C ASN A 132 -18.83 -10.97 5.02
N MET A 133 -17.84 -10.64 5.84
CA MET A 133 -17.38 -11.43 6.98
C MET A 133 -17.60 -10.65 8.29
N ALA A 134 -18.77 -10.02 8.47
CA ALA A 134 -19.16 -9.18 9.63
C ALA A 134 -18.81 -7.69 9.62
N ALA A 135 -18.31 -7.16 8.53
CA ALA A 135 -17.97 -5.75 8.52
C ALA A 135 -19.13 -4.79 8.81
N PRO A 136 -18.90 -3.74 9.63
CA PRO A 136 -19.81 -2.62 9.72
C PRO A 136 -19.99 -1.94 8.35
N GLU A 137 -21.07 -1.19 8.17
CA GLU A 137 -21.28 -0.41 6.93
C GLU A 137 -20.13 0.57 6.68
N LEU A 138 -19.69 0.69 5.42
CA LEU A 138 -18.62 1.59 4.97
C LEU A 138 -18.74 3.02 5.52
N VAL A 139 -17.72 3.49 6.24
CA VAL A 139 -17.71 4.84 6.86
C VAL A 139 -17.67 5.97 5.82
N ILE A 140 -17.18 5.71 4.60
CA ILE A 140 -17.15 6.75 3.55
C ILE A 140 -18.57 7.09 3.02
N ALA A 141 -19.58 6.25 3.26
CA ALA A 141 -20.97 6.62 3.02
C ALA A 141 -21.55 7.57 4.10
N GLN A 142 -20.90 7.72 5.25
CA GLN A 142 -21.44 8.42 6.42
C GLN A 142 -20.97 9.87 6.61
N LYS A 143 -20.12 10.44 5.74
CA LYS A 143 -19.83 11.90 5.79
C LYS A 143 -21.09 12.77 5.65
N THR A 144 -22.23 12.21 5.19
CA THR A 144 -23.53 12.90 5.11
C THR A 144 -24.51 12.55 6.24
N GLN A 145 -24.21 11.62 7.16
CA GLN A 145 -25.14 11.19 8.23
C GLN A 145 -24.72 11.56 9.67
N VAL A 146 -23.65 12.32 9.86
CA VAL A 146 -23.31 12.83 11.21
C VAL A 146 -23.91 14.21 11.43
N ALA A 147 -25.22 14.27 11.71
CA ALA A 147 -25.88 15.30 12.53
C ALA A 147 -27.40 15.07 12.68
N LYS A 148 -27.82 13.91 13.19
CA LYS A 148 -29.10 13.85 13.91
C LYS A 148 -28.89 13.08 15.19
N GLY A 149 -28.60 13.82 16.26
CA GLY A 149 -28.35 13.33 17.61
C GLY A 149 -29.54 12.57 18.21
N GLY A 150 -29.76 11.35 17.75
CA GLY A 150 -30.61 10.36 18.39
C GLY A 150 -29.77 9.42 19.24
N LEU A 151 -29.54 9.79 20.50
CA LEU A 151 -28.98 8.95 21.58
C LEU A 151 -29.91 7.79 21.97
N GLY A 152 -30.49 7.08 20.99
CA GLY A 152 -31.57 6.13 21.22
C GLY A 152 -31.57 4.97 20.25
N GLY A 153 -30.74 3.97 20.53
CA GLY A 153 -31.08 2.58 20.28
C GLY A 153 -30.93 2.07 18.85
N VAL A 154 -29.67 1.89 18.41
CA VAL A 154 -29.28 0.62 17.78
C VAL A 154 -27.91 0.27 18.37
N GLY A 155 -27.92 -0.25 19.60
CA GLY A 155 -26.80 -1.04 20.12
C GLY A 155 -26.77 -2.38 19.40
N GLY A 156 -26.47 -2.35 18.10
CA GLY A 156 -25.93 -3.52 17.43
C GLY A 156 -24.67 -3.85 18.19
N VAL A 157 -24.63 -5.05 18.79
CA VAL A 157 -23.44 -5.58 19.43
C VAL A 157 -22.32 -5.42 18.41
N PHE A 158 -21.34 -4.55 18.68
CA PHE A 158 -20.11 -4.57 17.90
C PHE A 158 -19.56 -5.98 18.03
N ASN A 159 -19.39 -6.65 16.90
CA ASN A 159 -18.74 -7.95 16.88
C ASN A 159 -17.36 -7.77 17.55
N ALA A 160 -16.99 -8.73 18.38
CA ALA A 160 -15.66 -8.71 18.98
C ALA A 160 -14.62 -8.77 17.85
N PRO A 161 -13.44 -8.14 18.00
CA PRO A 161 -12.41 -8.21 16.98
C PRO A 161 -12.16 -9.66 16.53
N ASP A 162 -12.27 -9.93 15.24
CA ASP A 162 -11.94 -11.20 14.61
C ASP A 162 -10.65 -11.09 13.79
N ASN A 163 -10.39 -12.04 12.90
CA ASN A 163 -9.15 -12.14 12.10
C ASN A 163 -9.50 -12.90 10.82
N ASP A 164 -10.37 -12.31 10.02
CA ASP A 164 -10.92 -12.97 8.85
C ASP A 164 -9.88 -13.15 7.78
N GLN A 165 -10.07 -14.18 6.96
CA GLN A 165 -9.19 -14.44 5.84
C GLN A 165 -9.96 -14.77 4.57
N VAL A 166 -9.77 -13.93 3.56
CA VAL A 166 -10.37 -14.09 2.23
C VAL A 166 -9.27 -14.34 1.20
N PHE A 167 -9.18 -15.56 0.71
CA PHE A 167 -8.23 -15.96 -0.33
C PHE A 167 -8.97 -16.22 -1.64
N GLY A 168 -8.84 -15.34 -2.62
CA GLY A 168 -9.32 -15.52 -3.98
C GLY A 168 -8.19 -15.87 -4.93
N TRP A 169 -8.18 -17.07 -5.53
CA TRP A 169 -7.16 -17.48 -6.49
C TRP A 169 -7.74 -18.00 -7.80
N GLY A 170 -7.45 -17.30 -8.89
CA GLY A 170 -7.74 -17.80 -10.23
C GLY A 170 -9.23 -17.97 -10.50
N PHE A 171 -10.07 -17.06 -9.98
CA PHE A 171 -11.50 -17.02 -10.31
C PHE A 171 -11.77 -15.98 -11.39
N ASN A 172 -12.92 -16.10 -12.05
CA ASN A 172 -13.42 -15.12 -13.00
C ASN A 172 -14.72 -14.49 -12.47
N ALA A 173 -14.78 -13.17 -12.36
CA ALA A 173 -16.00 -12.41 -12.13
C ALA A 173 -16.26 -11.55 -13.36
N ARG A 174 -17.45 -11.63 -13.96
CA ARG A 174 -17.78 -10.82 -15.14
C ARG A 174 -18.08 -9.37 -14.80
N GLY A 175 -18.53 -9.11 -13.58
CA GLY A 175 -18.86 -7.79 -13.05
C GLY A 175 -18.02 -7.47 -11.83
N ALA A 176 -18.66 -6.83 -10.84
CA ALA A 176 -17.98 -6.32 -9.66
C ALA A 176 -17.63 -7.42 -8.63
N VAL A 177 -16.56 -7.15 -7.88
CA VAL A 177 -16.15 -7.92 -6.70
C VAL A 177 -16.11 -6.98 -5.51
N SER A 178 -16.79 -7.35 -4.43
CA SER A 178 -16.76 -6.62 -3.16
C SER A 178 -16.35 -7.57 -2.04
N VAL A 179 -15.34 -7.19 -1.27
CA VAL A 179 -14.88 -7.91 -0.07
C VAL A 179 -14.96 -6.96 1.12
N ASN A 180 -15.60 -7.42 2.18
CA ASN A 180 -15.74 -6.68 3.44
C ASN A 180 -15.45 -7.64 4.61
N THR A 181 -14.38 -7.42 5.39
CA THR A 181 -14.02 -8.32 6.51
C THR A 181 -14.56 -7.78 7.83
N GLY A 182 -14.00 -6.74 8.45
CA GLY A 182 -14.75 -5.98 9.45
C GLY A 182 -13.94 -5.30 10.54
N VAL A 183 -13.91 -5.88 11.73
CA VAL A 183 -13.15 -5.35 12.85
C VAL A 183 -12.26 -6.49 13.29
N GLY A 184 -10.95 -6.34 13.22
CA GLY A 184 -10.06 -7.46 13.38
C GLY A 184 -8.72 -7.19 12.74
N ASN A 185 -7.81 -8.17 12.79
CA ASN A 185 -6.64 -8.13 11.93
C ASN A 185 -6.91 -9.08 10.76
N ASP A 186 -7.43 -8.53 9.69
CA ASP A 186 -7.97 -9.27 8.57
C ASP A 186 -6.96 -9.41 7.43
N TRP A 187 -7.16 -10.44 6.60
CA TRP A 187 -6.33 -10.65 5.44
C TRP A 187 -7.16 -10.95 4.19
N VAL A 188 -7.10 -10.05 3.22
CA VAL A 188 -7.65 -10.24 1.88
C VAL A 188 -6.51 -10.47 0.89
N PHE A 189 -6.51 -11.61 0.22
CA PHE A 189 -5.55 -11.97 -0.80
C PHE A 189 -6.27 -12.36 -2.10
N ILE A 190 -6.09 -11.61 -3.18
CA ILE A 190 -6.65 -11.91 -4.51
C ILE A 190 -5.50 -12.11 -5.50
N SER A 191 -5.41 -13.29 -6.10
CA SER A 191 -4.35 -13.61 -7.04
C SER A 191 -4.85 -14.28 -8.31
N ASN A 192 -4.18 -13.99 -9.42
CA ASN A 192 -4.38 -14.67 -10.71
C ASN A 192 -5.83 -14.64 -11.23
N SER A 193 -6.67 -13.72 -10.78
CA SER A 193 -8.09 -13.66 -11.13
C SER A 193 -8.36 -12.74 -12.33
N ASN A 194 -9.51 -12.90 -12.99
CA ASN A 194 -10.01 -11.95 -13.99
C ASN A 194 -11.31 -11.33 -13.48
N ILE A 195 -11.34 -10.02 -13.36
CA ILE A 195 -12.49 -9.27 -12.83
C ILE A 195 -12.92 -8.26 -13.90
N GLY A 196 -14.18 -8.36 -14.30
CA GLY A 196 -14.79 -7.57 -15.35
C GLY A 196 -14.83 -8.25 -16.71
N ASP A 197 -15.83 -7.86 -17.51
CA ASP A 197 -15.98 -8.21 -18.92
C ASP A 197 -15.89 -7.00 -19.85
N GLY A 198 -15.57 -5.83 -19.29
CA GLY A 198 -15.44 -4.55 -19.99
C GLY A 198 -16.78 -3.87 -20.25
N LEU A 199 -17.89 -4.40 -19.72
CA LEU A 199 -19.24 -3.84 -19.87
C LEU A 199 -19.83 -3.49 -18.51
N GLY A 200 -20.16 -2.21 -18.32
CA GLY A 200 -20.74 -1.74 -17.06
C GLY A 200 -19.68 -1.41 -16.02
N ALA A 201 -19.98 -1.66 -14.74
CA ALA A 201 -19.10 -1.32 -13.62
C ALA A 201 -18.40 -2.58 -13.10
N ASP A 202 -17.14 -2.74 -13.50
CA ASP A 202 -16.30 -3.90 -13.19
C ASP A 202 -15.31 -3.58 -12.07
N ASN A 203 -15.82 -3.11 -10.94
CA ASN A 203 -14.97 -2.63 -9.85
C ASN A 203 -14.57 -3.76 -8.90
N LEU A 204 -13.34 -3.69 -8.37
CA LEU A 204 -12.92 -4.42 -7.19
C LEU A 204 -12.90 -3.46 -6.00
N THR A 205 -13.69 -3.74 -4.97
CA THR A 205 -13.67 -3.02 -3.69
C THR A 205 -13.28 -3.97 -2.58
N ILE A 206 -12.25 -3.59 -1.82
CA ILE A 206 -11.81 -4.28 -0.60
C ILE A 206 -11.94 -3.28 0.55
N ASN A 207 -12.64 -3.69 1.61
CA ASN A 207 -12.72 -2.96 2.86
C ASN A 207 -12.41 -3.92 4.00
N THR A 208 -11.29 -3.74 4.69
CA THR A 208 -10.95 -4.64 5.80
C THR A 208 -11.43 -4.12 7.14
N GLY A 209 -11.51 -2.79 7.29
CA GLY A 209 -12.24 -2.16 8.38
C GLY A 209 -11.29 -1.80 9.51
N ALA A 210 -11.55 -2.10 10.79
CA ALA A 210 -10.67 -1.62 11.87
C ALA A 210 -9.68 -2.69 12.30
N GLY A 211 -8.40 -2.34 12.46
CA GLY A 211 -7.36 -3.22 13.00
C GLY A 211 -6.27 -3.51 11.97
N ALA A 212 -5.18 -4.15 12.39
CA ALA A 212 -3.96 -4.24 11.59
C ALA A 212 -4.15 -5.20 10.41
N ASP A 213 -4.54 -4.65 9.27
CA ASP A 213 -5.09 -5.40 8.16
C ASP A 213 -4.07 -5.61 7.04
N THR A 214 -4.35 -6.60 6.19
CA THR A 214 -3.57 -6.83 4.97
C THR A 214 -4.47 -7.01 3.76
N ALA A 215 -4.25 -6.21 2.72
CA ALA A 215 -4.87 -6.38 1.41
C ALA A 215 -3.81 -6.60 0.33
N SER A 216 -3.82 -7.77 -0.31
CA SER A 216 -2.84 -8.14 -1.33
C SER A 216 -3.52 -8.55 -2.64
N ILE A 217 -3.07 -7.96 -3.75
CA ILE A 217 -3.53 -8.27 -5.10
C ILE A 217 -2.33 -8.63 -5.96
N LYS A 218 -2.33 -9.85 -6.50
CA LYS A 218 -1.21 -10.35 -7.32
C LYS A 218 -1.65 -10.91 -8.66
N GLY A 219 -0.96 -10.56 -9.75
CA GLY A 219 -1.25 -11.05 -11.10
C GLY A 219 -2.72 -11.06 -11.51
N THR A 220 -3.52 -10.11 -11.03
CA THR A 220 -4.96 -10.04 -11.29
C THR A 220 -5.25 -9.04 -12.40
N THR A 221 -6.14 -9.40 -13.32
CA THR A 221 -6.63 -8.51 -14.37
C THR A 221 -7.96 -7.92 -13.94
N LEU A 222 -8.07 -6.60 -13.89
CA LEU A 222 -9.26 -5.85 -13.50
C LEU A 222 -9.64 -4.86 -14.60
N LEU A 223 -10.81 -5.07 -15.23
CA LEU A 223 -11.34 -4.22 -16.30
C LEU A 223 -12.20 -3.05 -15.80
N GLY A 224 -11.88 -2.53 -14.61
CA GLY A 224 -12.58 -1.39 -14.00
C GLY A 224 -11.70 -0.70 -12.96
N ASN A 225 -12.32 -0.13 -11.91
CA ASN A 225 -11.60 0.58 -10.86
C ASN A 225 -11.26 -0.34 -9.67
N LEU A 226 -10.13 -0.06 -9.02
CA LEU A 226 -9.73 -0.68 -7.78
C LEU A 226 -9.87 0.31 -6.62
N ARG A 227 -10.52 -0.12 -5.55
CA ARG A 227 -10.57 0.60 -4.29
C ARG A 227 -10.22 -0.32 -3.13
N ILE A 228 -9.26 0.09 -2.32
CA ILE A 228 -8.87 -0.57 -1.08
C ILE A 228 -8.99 0.45 0.05
N GLN A 229 -9.68 0.06 1.12
CA GLN A 229 -9.72 0.80 2.38
C GLN A 229 -9.40 -0.19 3.49
N THR A 230 -8.36 0.07 4.26
CA THR A 230 -7.96 -0.82 5.36
C THR A 230 -8.29 -0.28 6.73
N TYR A 231 -8.98 0.87 6.80
CA TYR A 231 -9.42 1.44 8.07
C TYR A 231 -10.93 1.57 8.24
N ALA A 232 -11.41 1.59 9.48
CA ALA A 232 -12.79 1.98 9.82
C ALA A 232 -12.87 3.47 10.17
N ASN A 233 -11.86 4.03 10.81
CA ASN A 233 -11.75 5.45 11.16
C ASN A 233 -10.37 5.99 10.81
N VAL A 234 -10.29 7.19 10.23
CA VAL A 234 -9.01 7.88 9.92
C VAL A 234 -8.13 8.19 11.14
N ASN A 235 -8.55 7.82 12.35
CA ASN A 235 -7.78 8.02 13.59
C ASN A 235 -7.51 6.70 14.32
N GLU A 236 -7.68 5.55 13.66
CA GLU A 236 -7.10 4.31 14.19
C GLU A 236 -5.60 4.30 13.97
N ASN A 237 -4.86 3.63 14.85
CA ASN A 237 -3.40 3.79 14.95
C ASN A 237 -2.71 2.40 14.92
N ASP A 238 -3.27 1.51 14.13
CA ASP A 238 -2.70 0.19 13.86
C ASP A 238 -1.90 0.24 12.55
N ALA A 239 -1.37 -0.89 12.08
CA ALA A 239 -0.43 -0.88 10.97
C ALA A 239 -1.01 -1.73 9.85
N ASP A 240 -1.42 -1.08 8.77
CA ASP A 240 -1.99 -1.75 7.62
C ASP A 240 -0.95 -2.04 6.56
N THR A 241 -1.23 -3.05 5.74
CA THR A 241 -0.38 -3.38 4.59
C THR A 241 -1.20 -3.58 3.33
N VAL A 242 -0.90 -2.79 2.31
CA VAL A 242 -1.46 -2.93 0.96
C VAL A 242 -0.36 -3.30 -0.02
N TRP A 243 -0.52 -4.46 -0.67
CA TRP A 243 0.47 -5.00 -1.60
C TRP A 243 -0.16 -5.26 -2.97
N MET A 244 0.39 -4.66 -4.02
CA MET A 244 0.00 -4.94 -5.41
C MET A 244 1.19 -5.36 -6.25
N ASP A 245 1.14 -6.54 -6.87
CA ASP A 245 2.33 -7.12 -7.50
C ASP A 245 1.97 -8.12 -8.60
N SER A 246 2.98 -8.69 -9.25
CA SER A 246 2.84 -9.78 -10.18
C SER A 246 2.62 -11.11 -9.45
N ALA A 247 2.12 -12.10 -10.19
CA ALA A 247 2.09 -13.48 -9.75
C ALA A 247 2.59 -14.39 -10.88
N LEU A 248 3.10 -15.56 -10.50
CA LEU A 248 3.28 -16.65 -11.45
C LEU A 248 1.92 -17.33 -11.71
N ASP A 249 1.61 -17.52 -12.99
CA ASP A 249 0.48 -18.37 -13.39
C ASP A 249 0.83 -19.87 -13.27
N SER A 250 -0.13 -20.75 -13.58
CA SER A 250 0.10 -22.21 -13.55
C SER A 250 1.14 -22.71 -14.56
N SER A 251 1.56 -21.86 -15.50
CA SER A 251 2.58 -22.13 -16.51
C SER A 251 3.90 -21.42 -16.21
N PHE A 252 4.06 -20.84 -15.00
CA PHE A 252 5.22 -20.05 -14.57
C PHE A 252 5.49 -18.81 -15.42
N ASN A 253 4.46 -18.26 -16.08
CA ASN A 253 4.59 -16.94 -16.67
C ASN A 253 4.33 -15.89 -15.58
N VAL A 254 5.17 -14.85 -15.56
CA VAL A 254 4.90 -13.67 -14.74
C VAL A 254 3.71 -12.93 -15.33
N ARG A 255 2.74 -12.63 -14.47
CA ARG A 255 1.54 -11.90 -14.82
C ARG A 255 1.46 -10.68 -13.90
N PRO A 256 1.53 -9.44 -14.42
CA PRO A 256 1.36 -8.24 -13.60
C PRO A 256 -0.07 -8.15 -13.05
N THR A 257 -0.25 -7.45 -11.94
CA THR A 257 -1.57 -6.91 -11.62
C THR A 257 -1.87 -5.76 -12.57
N TYR A 258 -2.96 -5.86 -13.32
CA TYR A 258 -3.34 -4.91 -14.36
C TYR A 258 -4.75 -4.36 -14.11
N VAL A 259 -4.86 -3.04 -13.93
CA VAL A 259 -6.12 -2.33 -13.70
C VAL A 259 -6.38 -1.34 -14.84
N THR A 260 -7.53 -1.43 -15.51
CA THR A 260 -7.82 -0.49 -16.62
C THR A 260 -8.34 0.88 -16.15
N GLY A 261 -8.90 0.96 -14.95
CA GLY A 261 -9.45 2.18 -14.36
C GLY A 261 -8.56 2.79 -13.29
N ASP A 262 -9.16 3.63 -12.45
CA ASP A 262 -8.46 4.29 -11.35
C ASP A 262 -8.21 3.33 -10.19
N VAL A 263 -7.11 3.56 -9.47
CA VAL A 263 -6.73 2.84 -8.25
C VAL A 263 -6.68 3.81 -7.08
N SER A 264 -7.41 3.50 -6.01
CA SER A 264 -7.41 4.28 -4.77
C SER A 264 -7.13 3.40 -3.57
N VAL A 265 -6.14 3.76 -2.78
CA VAL A 265 -5.78 3.10 -1.50
C VAL A 265 -5.93 4.10 -0.36
N TYR A 266 -6.51 3.65 0.74
CA TYR A 266 -6.75 4.43 1.96
C TYR A 266 -6.42 3.56 3.18
N THR A 267 -5.41 3.90 4.00
CA THR A 267 -4.98 3.05 5.14
C THR A 267 -5.21 3.67 6.53
N GLY A 268 -5.49 4.96 6.63
CA GLY A 268 -6.09 5.52 7.85
C GLY A 268 -5.06 6.27 8.69
N ALA A 269 -4.66 5.74 9.83
CA ALA A 269 -3.54 6.27 10.60
C ALA A 269 -2.83 5.09 11.26
N GLY A 270 -1.71 5.37 11.92
CA GLY A 270 -0.71 4.38 12.29
C GLY A 270 0.32 4.17 11.18
N ASN A 271 1.20 3.18 11.35
CA ASN A 271 2.39 3.04 10.53
C ASN A 271 2.11 2.09 9.38
N ASP A 272 1.68 2.63 8.25
CA ASP A 272 1.14 1.84 7.14
C ASP A 272 2.19 1.52 6.07
N PHE A 273 1.91 0.47 5.31
CA PHE A 273 2.77 0.00 4.23
C PHE A 273 2.01 -0.07 2.91
N LEU A 274 2.47 0.66 1.90
CA LEU A 274 1.98 0.57 0.53
C LEU A 274 3.09 0.10 -0.41
N MET A 275 2.96 -1.11 -0.95
CA MET A 275 3.93 -1.70 -1.85
C MET A 275 3.34 -1.97 -3.23
N LEU A 276 3.91 -1.36 -4.26
CA LEU A 276 3.59 -1.59 -5.67
C LEU A 276 4.80 -2.22 -6.36
N GLY A 277 4.69 -3.50 -6.67
CA GLY A 277 5.80 -4.34 -7.12
C GLY A 277 6.78 -4.64 -5.98
N ASP A 278 7.53 -5.73 -6.15
CA ASP A 278 8.58 -6.13 -5.20
C ASP A 278 9.87 -6.41 -5.96
N SER A 279 10.78 -5.43 -5.95
CA SER A 279 12.12 -5.58 -6.51
C SER A 279 13.00 -6.58 -5.76
N THR A 280 12.61 -6.99 -4.55
CA THR A 280 13.34 -7.96 -3.72
C THR A 280 12.89 -9.40 -3.95
N ASP A 281 11.73 -9.64 -4.58
CA ASP A 281 11.26 -10.98 -4.90
C ASP A 281 12.21 -11.60 -5.94
N PRO A 282 12.95 -12.68 -5.62
CA PRO A 282 13.85 -13.32 -6.58
C PRO A 282 13.13 -13.96 -7.77
N TYR A 283 11.81 -14.13 -7.69
CA TYR A 283 10.96 -14.59 -8.80
C TYR A 283 10.40 -13.44 -9.64
N PHE A 284 10.77 -12.20 -9.31
CA PHE A 284 10.39 -11.03 -10.04
C PHE A 284 11.13 -10.97 -11.39
N THR A 285 10.38 -11.20 -12.48
CA THR A 285 10.85 -10.93 -13.83
C THR A 285 9.75 -10.18 -14.59
N GLY A 286 9.75 -8.85 -14.52
CA GLY A 286 8.85 -8.01 -15.33
C GLY A 286 8.14 -6.92 -14.54
N LEU A 287 6.99 -6.44 -15.02
CA LEU A 287 6.20 -5.46 -14.29
C LEU A 287 5.44 -6.11 -13.13
N GLY A 288 5.46 -5.49 -11.97
CA GLY A 288 4.67 -5.90 -10.80
C GLY A 288 3.22 -5.44 -10.93
N PHE A 289 3.06 -4.14 -11.20
CA PHE A 289 1.76 -3.47 -11.21
C PHE A 289 1.62 -2.54 -12.42
N MET A 290 0.42 -2.49 -12.99
CA MET A 290 0.09 -1.56 -14.07
C MET A 290 -1.34 -1.02 -13.92
N THR A 291 -1.50 0.28 -14.15
CA THR A 291 -2.82 0.89 -14.32
C THR A 291 -2.91 1.79 -15.55
N ASN A 292 -4.08 1.88 -16.20
CA ASN A 292 -4.35 2.88 -17.24
C ASN A 292 -5.06 4.13 -16.70
N GLY A 293 -5.54 4.10 -15.45
CA GLY A 293 -6.15 5.24 -14.78
C GLY A 293 -5.17 5.98 -13.88
N TYR A 294 -5.69 6.81 -12.98
CA TYR A 294 -4.90 7.43 -11.92
C TYR A 294 -4.62 6.43 -10.81
N PHE A 295 -3.46 6.56 -10.17
CA PHE A 295 -3.19 5.92 -8.88
C PHE A 295 -3.15 6.99 -7.80
N GLN A 296 -3.86 6.76 -6.70
CA GLN A 296 -3.78 7.57 -5.50
C GLN A 296 -3.68 6.71 -4.23
N GLY A 297 -2.71 7.01 -3.38
CA GLY A 297 -2.57 6.44 -2.04
C GLY A 297 -2.66 7.53 -0.97
N TYR A 298 -3.52 7.33 0.02
CA TYR A 298 -3.66 8.18 1.20
C TYR A 298 -3.42 7.31 2.44
N LEU A 299 -2.27 7.48 3.11
CA LEU A 299 -1.90 6.59 4.20
C LEU A 299 -2.40 7.14 5.53
N GLY A 300 -1.93 8.29 5.99
CA GLY A 300 -2.71 9.26 6.76
C GLY A 300 -1.97 9.89 7.93
N ALA A 301 -1.78 9.24 9.06
CA ALA A 301 -0.90 9.78 10.10
C ALA A 301 -0.19 8.66 10.83
N GLY A 302 1.12 8.61 10.80
CA GLY A 302 2.00 7.63 11.40
C GLY A 302 3.29 7.56 10.59
N ASP A 303 4.23 6.71 10.98
CA ASP A 303 5.48 6.57 10.20
C ASP A 303 5.22 5.63 9.02
N ASP A 304 4.80 6.18 7.89
CA ASP A 304 4.35 5.41 6.73
C ASP A 304 5.49 5.02 5.79
N VAL A 305 5.33 3.90 5.09
CA VAL A 305 6.28 3.43 4.08
C VAL A 305 5.56 3.15 2.76
N VAL A 306 5.96 3.88 1.72
CA VAL A 306 5.56 3.64 0.34
C VAL A 306 6.75 3.17 -0.48
N ASP A 307 6.62 2.03 -1.14
CA ASP A 307 7.58 1.54 -2.13
C ASP A 307 6.87 1.28 -3.46
N VAL A 308 7.28 2.01 -4.49
CA VAL A 308 6.81 1.83 -5.87
C VAL A 308 7.97 1.37 -6.72
N SER A 309 8.02 0.09 -7.01
CA SER A 309 9.04 -0.55 -7.83
C SER A 309 8.43 -1.26 -9.02
N ALA A 310 9.09 -1.17 -10.18
CA ALA A 310 8.69 -1.90 -11.39
C ALA A 310 7.18 -1.82 -11.74
N ALA A 311 6.62 -0.63 -11.55
CA ALA A 311 5.23 -0.32 -11.84
C ALA A 311 5.09 0.57 -13.08
N LYS A 312 3.92 0.49 -13.74
CA LYS A 312 3.60 1.31 -14.92
C LYS A 312 2.27 2.04 -14.77
N PHE A 313 2.28 3.34 -14.99
CA PHE A 313 1.10 4.20 -14.91
C PHE A 313 0.84 4.81 -16.29
N GLY A 314 -0.16 4.26 -16.99
CA GLY A 314 -0.58 4.64 -18.34
C GLY A 314 -0.18 3.60 -19.40
N ASN A 315 -0.85 3.64 -20.55
CA ASN A 315 -0.59 2.73 -21.68
C ASN A 315 -0.35 3.47 -23.01
N GLY A 316 0.43 4.55 -22.94
CA GLY A 316 0.89 5.30 -24.11
C GLY A 316 0.49 6.77 -24.10
N PRO A 317 0.72 7.50 -25.21
CA PRO A 317 0.66 8.96 -25.25
C PRO A 317 -0.73 9.56 -25.05
N ALA A 318 -1.79 8.75 -25.20
CA ALA A 318 -3.17 9.17 -25.00
C ALA A 318 -3.67 9.01 -23.55
N HIS A 319 -2.91 8.31 -22.69
CA HIS A 319 -3.31 8.01 -21.32
C HIS A 319 -2.30 8.64 -20.36
N TRP A 320 -2.64 9.81 -19.84
CA TRP A 320 -1.85 10.51 -18.82
C TRP A 320 -2.31 10.04 -17.46
N SER A 321 -1.66 9.00 -16.94
CA SER A 321 -1.88 8.48 -15.61
C SER A 321 -0.92 9.13 -14.64
N ASN A 322 -1.47 9.75 -13.60
CA ASN A 322 -0.69 10.30 -12.50
C ASN A 322 -0.53 9.27 -11.37
N LEU A 323 0.57 9.37 -10.64
CA LEU A 323 0.80 8.74 -9.35
C LEU A 323 0.75 9.83 -8.27
N LEU A 324 -0.22 9.74 -7.36
CA LEU A 324 -0.41 10.64 -6.24
C LEU A 324 -0.19 9.88 -4.94
N LEU A 325 0.72 10.34 -4.09
CA LEU A 325 1.05 9.74 -2.80
C LEU A 325 0.96 10.79 -1.71
N TYR A 326 0.12 10.52 -0.71
CA TYR A 326 -0.09 11.36 0.47
C TYR A 326 0.09 10.49 1.71
N THR A 327 1.18 10.68 2.46
CA THR A 327 1.48 9.87 3.66
C THR A 327 1.01 10.57 4.93
N GLY A 328 1.15 11.90 5.02
CA GLY A 328 0.44 12.70 6.01
C GLY A 328 1.34 13.03 7.20
N ALA A 329 0.94 12.95 8.45
CA ALA A 329 1.83 13.33 9.56
C ALA A 329 2.62 12.13 10.09
N GLY A 330 3.92 12.24 10.34
CA GLY A 330 4.77 11.15 10.86
C GLY A 330 6.01 10.96 10.00
N ALA A 331 7.02 10.25 10.51
CA ALA A 331 8.31 10.17 9.81
C ALA A 331 8.22 9.23 8.59
N ASP A 332 7.91 9.79 7.43
CA ASP A 332 7.48 9.03 6.27
C ASP A 332 8.62 8.65 5.33
N GLY A 333 8.48 7.49 4.68
CA GLY A 333 9.43 6.96 3.71
C GLY A 333 8.77 6.64 2.37
N VAL A 334 9.07 7.43 1.33
CA VAL A 334 8.58 7.18 -0.03
C VAL A 334 9.74 6.84 -0.96
N THR A 335 9.70 5.65 -1.55
CA THR A 335 10.62 5.22 -2.62
C THR A 335 9.86 5.01 -3.92
N VAL A 336 10.35 5.59 -5.01
CA VAL A 336 9.85 5.36 -6.37
C VAL A 336 11.02 4.97 -7.27
N ASP A 337 11.07 3.72 -7.69
CA ASP A 337 12.17 3.16 -8.48
C ASP A 337 11.70 2.51 -9.78
N PHE A 338 12.10 3.12 -10.90
CA PHE A 338 11.83 2.63 -12.25
C PHE A 338 13.08 2.06 -12.92
N ASP A 339 14.00 1.47 -12.15
CA ASP A 339 15.15 0.78 -12.72
C ASP A 339 14.71 -0.34 -13.68
N SER A 340 15.06 -0.16 -14.96
CA SER A 340 14.84 -1.18 -15.99
C SER A 340 15.62 -2.47 -15.75
N SER A 341 16.65 -2.46 -14.90
CA SER A 341 17.38 -3.67 -14.51
C SER A 341 16.49 -4.67 -13.75
N LEU A 342 15.35 -4.20 -13.24
CA LEU A 342 14.35 -5.00 -12.54
C LEU A 342 13.39 -5.74 -13.50
N ILE A 343 13.43 -5.48 -14.81
CA ILE A 343 12.50 -6.08 -15.78
C ILE A 343 13.22 -6.91 -16.85
N ALA A 344 12.52 -7.89 -17.43
CA ALA A 344 13.09 -8.70 -18.50
C ALA A 344 13.16 -7.91 -19.83
N ILE A 345 14.11 -8.28 -20.70
CA ILE A 345 14.23 -7.66 -22.03
C ILE A 345 12.95 -7.90 -22.83
N GLY A 346 12.29 -6.80 -23.22
CA GLY A 346 11.06 -6.83 -24.03
C GLY A 346 9.79 -6.51 -23.24
N ASP A 347 9.87 -6.53 -21.90
CA ASP A 347 8.77 -6.06 -21.05
C ASP A 347 8.61 -4.53 -21.18
N PRO A 348 7.40 -4.00 -20.93
CA PRO A 348 7.20 -2.56 -20.96
C PRO A 348 8.05 -1.94 -19.85
N MET A 349 8.75 -0.84 -20.17
CA MET A 349 9.53 -0.11 -19.17
C MET A 349 8.61 0.41 -18.06
N PRO A 350 9.02 0.32 -16.78
CA PRO A 350 8.36 1.02 -15.69
C PRO A 350 8.41 2.53 -15.99
N GLU A 351 7.25 3.18 -15.95
CA GLU A 351 7.11 4.60 -16.27
C GLU A 351 5.82 5.18 -15.67
N ILE A 352 5.83 6.50 -15.44
CA ILE A 352 4.63 7.30 -15.20
C ILE A 352 4.40 8.18 -16.43
N ASN A 353 3.33 7.92 -17.19
CA ASN A 353 3.04 8.72 -18.38
C ASN A 353 2.60 10.16 -18.04
N GLY A 354 1.98 10.35 -16.88
CA GLY A 354 1.54 11.64 -16.37
C GLY A 354 2.52 12.26 -15.37
N SER A 355 1.99 12.68 -14.23
CA SER A 355 2.74 13.36 -13.17
C SER A 355 2.97 12.45 -11.98
N LEU A 356 4.09 12.66 -11.28
CA LEU A 356 4.34 12.17 -9.94
C LEU A 356 4.07 13.30 -8.94
N ILE A 357 3.24 13.02 -7.94
CA ILE A 357 2.94 13.95 -6.86
C ILE A 357 3.16 13.20 -5.54
N ILE A 358 4.02 13.73 -4.69
CA ILE A 358 4.33 13.20 -3.36
C ILE A 358 4.18 14.34 -2.36
N GLN A 359 3.40 14.12 -1.32
CA GLN A 359 3.29 14.99 -0.16
C GLN A 359 3.42 14.13 1.10
N THR A 360 4.40 14.43 1.93
CA THR A 360 4.70 13.66 3.15
C THR A 360 4.28 14.36 4.44
N TYR A 361 3.43 15.39 4.35
CA TYR A 361 2.91 16.11 5.50
C TYR A 361 1.40 16.28 5.48
N ASP A 362 0.79 16.45 6.66
CA ASP A 362 -0.57 16.99 6.79
C ASP A 362 -0.59 18.47 7.22
N SER A 363 0.52 18.95 7.78
CA SER A 363 0.71 20.30 8.30
C SER A 363 2.17 20.76 8.22
N LEU A 364 2.41 21.97 7.71
CA LEU A 364 3.73 22.61 7.69
C LEU A 364 4.35 22.89 9.08
N ALA A 365 3.65 22.54 10.15
CA ALA A 365 4.08 22.75 11.54
C ALA A 365 4.57 21.48 12.22
N GLU A 366 4.58 20.34 11.53
CA GLU A 366 5.17 19.11 12.04
C GLU A 366 6.71 19.21 12.05
N THR A 367 7.37 18.21 12.66
CA THR A 367 8.80 18.30 13.01
C THR A 367 9.55 16.98 12.89
N ASP A 368 8.84 15.94 12.52
CA ASP A 368 9.32 14.63 12.14
C ASP A 368 10.10 14.71 10.83
N ALA A 369 10.87 13.67 10.51
CA ALA A 369 11.80 13.73 9.38
C ALA A 369 11.33 12.79 8.27
N ASP A 370 11.06 13.36 7.11
CA ASP A 370 10.60 12.62 5.95
C ASP A 370 11.72 12.25 4.99
N LYS A 371 11.45 11.24 4.18
CA LYS A 371 12.38 10.78 3.16
C LYS A 371 11.70 10.42 1.86
N VAL A 372 12.07 11.15 0.80
CA VAL A 372 11.69 10.82 -0.58
C VAL A 372 12.91 10.39 -1.40
N THR A 373 12.91 9.15 -1.88
CA THR A 373 14.00 8.61 -2.72
C THR A 373 13.47 8.19 -4.08
N ILE A 374 14.05 8.77 -5.13
CA ILE A 374 13.76 8.39 -6.52
C ILE A 374 15.10 8.06 -7.20
N PRO A 375 15.54 6.79 -7.17
CA PRO A 375 16.82 6.39 -7.75
C PRO A 375 16.82 6.57 -9.27
N ILE A 376 15.77 6.07 -9.94
CA ILE A 376 15.60 6.16 -11.38
C ILE A 376 14.18 6.64 -11.71
N GLY A 377 14.08 7.83 -12.31
CA GLY A 377 12.82 8.40 -12.78
C GLY A 377 12.54 8.14 -14.26
N GLN A 378 11.29 7.83 -14.57
CA GLN A 378 10.74 7.81 -15.92
C GLN A 378 9.36 8.46 -15.89
N ILE A 379 9.35 9.79 -15.79
CA ILE A 379 8.15 10.59 -15.56
C ILE A 379 7.86 11.43 -16.82
N GLY A 380 6.65 11.31 -17.34
CA GLY A 380 6.26 11.88 -18.62
C GLY A 380 6.04 13.38 -18.57
N PHE A 381 5.36 13.88 -17.53
CA PHE A 381 4.94 15.28 -17.46
C PHE A 381 5.64 16.10 -16.37
N ALA A 382 5.38 15.83 -15.10
CA ALA A 382 5.87 16.66 -14.01
C ALA A 382 6.08 15.86 -12.71
N THR A 383 7.01 16.33 -11.87
CA THR A 383 7.27 15.80 -10.54
C THR A 383 7.08 16.91 -9.51
N TYR A 384 6.26 16.65 -8.50
CA TYR A 384 6.03 17.54 -7.36
C TYR A 384 6.31 16.78 -6.08
N ILE A 385 7.18 17.33 -5.23
CA ILE A 385 7.57 16.76 -3.93
C ILE A 385 7.44 17.87 -2.91
N TRP A 386 6.64 17.63 -1.87
CA TRP A 386 6.42 18.55 -0.77
C TRP A 386 6.65 17.80 0.55
N LEU A 387 7.66 18.20 1.33
CA LEU A 387 8.11 17.45 2.51
C LEU A 387 7.52 17.99 3.82
N GLY A 388 7.43 19.30 4.00
CA GLY A 388 6.63 19.87 5.09
C GLY A 388 7.46 20.56 6.14
N GLY A 389 7.41 20.10 7.38
CA GLY A 389 8.27 20.60 8.46
C GLY A 389 9.01 19.44 9.11
N GLY A 390 10.29 19.58 9.37
CA GLY A 390 11.13 18.43 9.64
C GLY A 390 12.58 18.62 9.21
N ASP A 391 13.48 17.76 9.69
CA ASP A 391 14.81 17.65 9.08
C ASP A 391 14.72 16.66 7.90
N ASP A 392 14.21 17.10 6.75
CA ASP A 392 13.78 16.22 5.67
C ASP A 392 14.88 15.82 4.70
N GLN A 393 14.63 14.75 3.94
CA GLN A 393 15.56 14.21 2.96
C GLN A 393 14.90 13.95 1.62
N PHE A 394 15.50 14.44 0.54
CA PHE A 394 15.16 13.98 -0.80
C PHE A 394 16.37 13.60 -1.65
N SER A 395 16.20 12.58 -2.48
CA SER A 395 17.25 12.11 -3.39
C SER A 395 16.69 11.74 -4.76
N LEU A 396 17.00 12.55 -5.76
CA LEU A 396 16.69 12.34 -7.18
C LEU A 396 17.97 11.97 -7.92
N THR A 397 18.21 10.69 -8.23
CA THR A 397 19.56 10.24 -8.62
C THR A 397 19.80 10.20 -10.12
N ALA A 398 18.91 9.58 -10.88
CA ALA A 398 19.06 9.43 -12.33
C ALA A 398 17.70 9.35 -13.04
N GLY A 399 17.68 9.64 -14.34
CA GLY A 399 16.51 9.44 -15.17
C GLY A 399 15.88 10.72 -15.71
N ASN A 400 14.66 10.57 -16.21
CA ASN A 400 13.80 11.63 -16.71
C ASN A 400 12.72 11.95 -15.67
N TRP A 401 12.77 13.16 -15.11
CA TRP A 401 11.83 13.61 -14.08
C TRP A 401 10.64 14.41 -14.65
N GLY A 402 10.48 14.42 -15.97
CA GLY A 402 9.47 15.19 -16.68
C GLY A 402 9.95 16.58 -17.13
N SER A 403 8.99 17.38 -17.59
CA SER A 403 9.21 18.75 -18.04
C SER A 403 9.34 19.73 -16.87
N TYR A 404 8.64 19.45 -15.76
CA TYR A 404 8.62 20.29 -14.57
C TYR A 404 9.01 19.48 -13.34
N VAL A 405 9.93 19.98 -12.56
CA VAL A 405 10.23 19.44 -11.23
C VAL A 405 10.11 20.55 -10.21
N ILE A 406 9.29 20.33 -9.19
CA ILE A 406 9.18 21.20 -8.04
C ILE A 406 9.46 20.36 -6.80
N VAL A 407 10.43 20.79 -6.01
CA VAL A 407 10.70 20.25 -4.66
C VAL A 407 10.60 21.41 -3.68
N ASP A 408 9.77 21.25 -2.66
CA ASP A 408 9.65 22.15 -1.51
C ASP A 408 9.93 21.31 -0.26
N ALA A 409 11.10 21.52 0.36
CA ALA A 409 11.48 20.77 1.55
C ALA A 409 10.75 21.33 2.79
N GLY A 410 10.82 22.65 3.00
CA GLY A 410 9.92 23.37 3.90
C GLY A 410 10.65 23.94 5.11
N ALA A 411 10.38 23.48 6.33
CA ALA A 411 11.04 24.03 7.53
C ALA A 411 11.83 22.97 8.29
N GLY A 412 13.12 23.19 8.52
CA GLY A 412 14.03 22.36 9.30
C GLY A 412 15.36 22.22 8.57
N ASN A 413 16.29 21.40 9.05
CA ASN A 413 17.62 21.31 8.44
C ASN A 413 17.66 20.23 7.34
N ASP A 414 17.22 20.62 6.16
CA ASP A 414 16.94 19.69 5.08
C ASP A 414 18.20 19.23 4.33
N THR A 415 18.15 18.02 3.80
CA THR A 415 19.20 17.48 2.93
C THR A 415 18.66 17.03 1.59
N GLY A 416 19.15 17.66 0.52
CA GLY A 416 18.75 17.34 -0.85
C GLY A 416 19.89 16.82 -1.72
N PHE A 417 19.58 15.83 -2.56
CA PHE A 417 20.41 15.42 -3.69
C PHE A 417 19.59 15.44 -4.97
N ALA A 418 20.07 16.14 -6.00
CA ALA A 418 19.44 16.10 -7.32
C ALA A 418 20.46 15.94 -8.46
N ALA A 419 20.17 14.95 -9.29
CA ALA A 419 20.93 14.58 -10.47
C ALA A 419 20.01 14.03 -11.57
N GLY A 420 20.54 13.96 -12.80
CA GLY A 420 19.81 13.44 -13.96
C GLY A 420 19.26 14.51 -14.90
N PHE A 421 18.25 14.15 -15.70
CA PHE A 421 17.77 14.94 -16.82
C PHE A 421 16.42 15.60 -16.52
N LEU A 422 16.34 16.90 -16.80
CA LEU A 422 15.14 17.72 -16.75
C LEU A 422 15.00 18.44 -18.09
N TYR A 423 13.78 18.49 -18.64
CA TYR A 423 13.61 19.07 -19.97
C TYR A 423 13.42 20.59 -19.96
N GLU A 424 12.53 21.11 -19.11
CA GLU A 424 12.17 22.54 -19.16
C GLU A 424 12.57 23.26 -17.88
N THR A 425 11.86 23.04 -16.77
CA THR A 425 12.02 23.82 -15.53
C THR A 425 12.21 22.91 -14.33
N ALA A 426 13.19 23.23 -13.50
CA ALA A 426 13.28 22.73 -12.13
C ALA A 426 13.33 23.88 -11.13
N GLU A 427 12.59 23.72 -10.04
CA GLU A 427 12.54 24.61 -8.91
C GLU A 427 12.72 23.79 -7.63
N ILE A 428 13.76 24.10 -6.87
CA ILE A 428 14.04 23.45 -5.60
C ILE A 428 14.12 24.54 -4.55
N ARG A 429 13.25 24.44 -3.54
CA ARG A 429 13.19 25.33 -2.38
C ARG A 429 13.51 24.51 -1.15
N MET A 430 14.54 24.92 -0.41
CA MET A 430 14.91 24.25 0.83
C MET A 430 14.07 24.82 1.98
N GLY A 431 14.10 26.13 2.22
CA GLY A 431 13.06 26.82 3.01
C GLY A 431 13.61 27.44 4.29
N GLU A 432 13.07 27.17 5.48
CA GLU A 432 13.65 27.67 6.73
C GLU A 432 14.58 26.64 7.34
N GLY A 433 15.82 26.98 7.71
CA GLY A 433 16.70 26.03 8.39
C GLY A 433 18.17 26.19 8.02
N ASN A 434 18.98 25.14 8.22
CA ASN A 434 20.38 25.15 7.75
C ASN A 434 20.57 24.02 6.75
N ASP A 435 20.28 24.31 5.51
CA ASP A 435 20.04 23.29 4.50
C ASP A 435 21.31 22.87 3.78
N ASN A 436 21.30 21.63 3.28
CA ASN A 436 22.42 21.06 2.53
C ASN A 436 21.92 20.46 1.22
N MET A 437 22.27 21.09 0.10
CA MET A 437 21.90 20.63 -1.23
C MET A 437 23.13 20.20 -2.03
N THR A 438 23.05 19.03 -2.67
CA THR A 438 24.05 18.55 -3.63
C THR A 438 23.45 18.39 -5.03
N LEU A 439 24.09 19.00 -6.02
CA LEU A 439 23.74 18.90 -7.43
C LEU A 439 24.83 18.19 -8.23
N ALA A 440 24.43 17.22 -9.05
CA ALA A 440 25.32 16.50 -9.94
C ALA A 440 24.68 16.26 -11.31
N HIS A 441 25.41 16.51 -12.41
CA HIS A 441 25.00 16.13 -13.77
C HIS A 441 23.61 16.59 -14.23
N LEU A 442 23.10 17.68 -13.65
CA LEU A 442 21.74 18.15 -13.92
C LEU A 442 21.67 18.84 -15.29
N ARG A 443 20.63 18.58 -16.07
CA ARG A 443 20.33 19.31 -17.31
C ARG A 443 18.93 19.91 -17.20
N ALA A 444 18.74 21.18 -17.50
CA ALA A 444 17.45 21.88 -17.50
C ALA A 444 17.53 23.14 -18.36
N LYS A 445 16.44 23.64 -18.94
CA LYS A 445 16.47 25.00 -19.54
C LYS A 445 16.45 26.08 -18.47
N LYS A 446 15.62 25.90 -17.44
CA LYS A 446 15.54 26.81 -16.30
C LYS A 446 15.73 26.02 -15.00
N LEU A 447 16.64 26.48 -14.16
CA LEU A 447 16.85 25.96 -12.81
C LEU A 447 16.75 27.11 -11.80
N THR A 448 15.82 27.00 -10.86
CA THR A 448 15.70 27.86 -9.69
C THR A 448 16.10 27.07 -8.45
N LEU A 449 17.03 27.62 -7.67
CA LEU A 449 17.53 27.03 -6.43
C LEU A 449 17.45 28.07 -5.33
N ASP A 450 16.58 27.87 -4.37
CA ASP A 450 16.38 28.78 -3.25
C ASP A 450 16.69 28.05 -1.94
N GLY A 451 17.76 28.46 -1.25
CA GLY A 451 18.06 27.92 0.08
C GLY A 451 17.11 28.46 1.15
N GLY A 452 16.57 29.67 0.95
CA GLY A 452 15.61 30.27 1.86
C GLY A 452 16.26 30.99 3.05
N ASN A 453 15.73 30.78 4.26
CA ASN A 453 16.16 31.44 5.49
C ASN A 453 17.10 30.53 6.29
N GLY A 454 18.36 30.94 6.46
CA GLY A 454 19.24 30.42 7.50
C GLY A 454 20.69 30.37 7.06
N VAL A 455 21.36 29.22 7.24
CA VAL A 455 22.77 29.05 6.83
C VAL A 455 22.93 27.83 5.94
N ASP A 456 22.76 28.07 4.64
CA ASP A 456 22.53 27.04 3.65
C ASP A 456 23.78 26.76 2.81
N ARG A 457 23.88 25.52 2.33
CA ARG A 457 25.06 25.01 1.63
C ARG A 457 24.66 24.33 0.33
N LEU A 458 25.18 24.84 -0.77
CA LEU A 458 25.04 24.24 -2.09
C LEU A 458 26.36 23.66 -2.60
N THR A 459 26.41 22.36 -2.78
CA THR A 459 27.54 21.65 -3.41
C THR A 459 27.20 21.28 -4.85
N ARG A 460 28.09 21.57 -5.79
CA ARG A 460 27.97 21.22 -7.21
C ARG A 460 29.17 20.38 -7.61
N THR A 461 28.95 19.10 -7.85
CA THR A 461 30.04 18.14 -8.09
C THR A 461 30.38 17.94 -9.56
N SER A 462 29.54 18.43 -10.48
CA SER A 462 29.73 18.28 -11.92
C SER A 462 29.10 19.43 -12.70
N PRO A 463 29.58 19.72 -13.93
CA PRO A 463 28.99 20.76 -14.77
C PRO A 463 27.56 20.38 -15.15
N SER A 464 26.60 21.18 -14.67
CA SER A 464 25.20 21.11 -15.09
C SER A 464 25.03 21.85 -16.42
N ALA A 465 24.23 21.31 -17.34
CA ALA A 465 23.88 21.99 -18.58
C ALA A 465 22.57 22.75 -18.37
N VAL A 466 22.68 24.01 -17.92
CA VAL A 466 21.54 24.86 -17.58
C VAL A 466 21.58 26.15 -18.39
N ASP A 467 20.51 26.46 -19.14
CA ASP A 467 20.46 27.68 -19.96
C ASP A 467 20.22 28.93 -19.08
N GLN A 468 19.33 28.82 -18.10
CA GLN A 468 18.98 29.88 -17.15
C GLN A 468 19.06 29.37 -15.71
N LEU A 469 19.93 29.97 -14.92
CA LEU A 469 20.18 29.59 -13.53
C LEU A 469 19.84 30.76 -12.60
N PHE A 470 18.88 30.53 -11.70
CA PHE A 470 18.47 31.47 -10.65
C PHE A 470 18.81 30.86 -9.29
N GLN A 471 19.57 31.59 -8.48
CA GLN A 471 20.09 31.07 -7.20
C GLN A 471 20.00 32.16 -6.13
N SER A 472 19.38 31.84 -5.00
CA SER A 472 19.19 32.74 -3.86
C SER A 472 19.28 31.96 -2.54
N GLY A 473 19.52 32.68 -1.44
CA GLY A 473 19.54 32.09 -0.09
C GLY A 473 20.64 31.04 0.11
N TRP A 474 21.83 31.21 -0.46
CA TRP A 474 22.95 30.28 -0.22
C TRP A 474 24.13 31.03 0.41
N GLU A 475 24.45 30.73 1.66
CA GLU A 475 25.60 31.32 2.36
C GLU A 475 26.91 30.68 1.87
N TYR A 476 26.86 29.40 1.48
CA TYR A 476 28.02 28.66 0.98
C TYR A 476 27.75 27.95 -0.34
N ILE A 477 28.64 28.14 -1.32
CA ILE A 477 28.64 27.40 -2.58
C ILE A 477 30.00 26.69 -2.74
N ASN A 478 29.99 25.37 -2.88
CA ASN A 478 31.19 24.53 -2.95
C ASN A 478 32.18 24.79 -1.79
N GLY A 479 31.63 24.96 -0.58
CA GLY A 479 32.39 25.24 0.64
C GLY A 479 32.95 26.67 0.74
N ARG A 480 32.63 27.57 -0.21
CA ARG A 480 33.07 28.97 -0.18
C ARG A 480 31.91 29.90 0.20
N PRO A 481 32.12 30.87 1.10
CA PRO A 481 31.11 31.88 1.40
C PRO A 481 30.79 32.77 0.19
N THR A 482 29.51 33.04 -0.07
CA THR A 482 29.07 33.80 -1.27
C THR A 482 29.41 35.29 -1.22
N TRP A 483 29.46 35.90 -0.03
CA TRP A 483 29.86 37.31 0.16
C TRP A 483 31.32 37.60 -0.23
N LEU A 484 32.17 36.58 -0.38
CA LEU A 484 33.53 36.75 -0.91
C LEU A 484 33.54 36.92 -2.44
N ASP A 485 32.58 36.35 -3.16
CA ASP A 485 32.54 36.43 -4.62
C ASP A 485 32.07 37.81 -5.09
N ASP A 486 31.18 38.46 -4.34
CA ASP A 486 30.72 39.83 -4.61
C ASP A 486 31.89 40.86 -4.55
N LEU A 487 32.82 40.67 -3.60
CA LEU A 487 34.00 41.55 -3.45
C LEU A 487 34.98 41.45 -4.64
N VAL A 488 35.04 40.29 -5.31
CA VAL A 488 35.93 40.08 -6.46
C VAL A 488 35.39 40.78 -7.70
N PHE A 489 34.07 40.80 -7.91
CA PHE A 489 33.46 41.49 -9.05
C PHE A 489 33.51 43.02 -8.90
N ASP A 490 33.30 43.57 -7.70
CA ASP A 490 33.38 45.01 -7.46
C ASP A 490 34.81 45.57 -7.66
N SER A 491 35.84 44.77 -7.34
CA SER A 491 37.24 45.19 -7.51
C SER A 491 37.65 45.37 -8.99
N ASN A 492 37.01 44.66 -9.92
CA ASN A 492 37.28 44.78 -11.36
C ASN A 492 36.56 45.97 -12.01
N ILE A 493 35.43 46.43 -11.46
CA ILE A 493 34.76 47.66 -11.90
C ILE A 493 35.59 48.89 -11.49
N ALA A 494 36.22 48.87 -10.32
CA ALA A 494 37.10 49.95 -9.87
C ALA A 494 38.38 50.12 -10.72
N VAL A 495 38.85 49.07 -11.40
CA VAL A 495 40.01 49.14 -12.31
C VAL A 495 39.63 49.62 -13.71
N MET A 496 38.40 49.41 -14.17
CA MET A 496 37.92 49.99 -15.45
C MET A 496 37.51 51.47 -15.33
N ALA A 497 37.21 51.97 -14.13
CA ALA A 497 36.89 53.40 -13.93
C ALA A 497 38.12 54.33 -13.81
N ARG A 498 39.35 53.81 -14.00
CA ARG A 498 40.61 54.60 -13.98
C ARG A 498 41.38 54.58 -15.31
N ARG A 499 40.70 54.39 -16.44
CA ARG A 499 41.30 54.61 -17.77
C ARG A 499 40.57 55.69 -18.55
#